data_AF-B3CKD4-F1
#
_entry.id   AF-B3CKD4-F1
#
_cell.length_a   1.000
_cell.length_b   1.000
_cell.length_c   1.000
_cell.angle_alpha   90.00
_cell.angle_beta   90.00
_cell.angle_gamma   90.00
#
_symmetry.space_group_name_H-M   'P 1'
#
loop_
_entity.id
_entity.type
_entity.pdbx_description
1 polymer ?
#
loop_
_entity_poly.entity_id
_entity_poly.type
_entity_poly.pdbx_seq_one_letter_code
_entity_poly.pdbx_strand_id
1 'polypeptide(L)'
;MIGVLVVGILAFVGISYFNNKNQPPVTPTATTETKESNQSETSGEATENSSQAVQGSSDHLLKLSAKERADEATEAFERWYTSFSNGDVILEINKELLKEGSGGTSPIELQTKLIDNLKAKFGDKVSDDFYTSLQTSFNFNPVIVDGTKGLTISKQNEDQSQWLRTWFLDTEKTAQNTKIILRNDFPYEWVDWRNKGRNAENLKNLFTQIDWDNDLTYEVVGMTLKNSHKNIDSMQLVAVLMHYNEKNGKWQVSGSIGGIM
;
A
#
# COMPACT_ATOMS: atom_id res chain seq x y z
N MET A 1 43.74 -7.50 30.30
CA MET A 1 42.60 -8.44 30.28
C MET A 1 41.43 -7.73 29.61
N ILE A 2 41.10 -8.17 28.40
CA ILE A 2 39.96 -7.68 27.61
C ILE A 2 38.80 -8.60 27.97
N GLY A 3 37.80 -8.08 28.71
CA GLY A 3 36.59 -8.81 29.07
C GLY A 3 35.43 -8.32 28.21
N VAL A 4 35.20 -8.98 27.08
CA VAL A 4 34.08 -8.69 26.19
C VAL A 4 32.79 -9.23 26.79
N LEU A 5 31.86 -8.31 26.98
CA LEU A 5 30.46 -8.53 27.34
C LEU A 5 29.75 -9.20 26.16
N VAL A 6 29.40 -10.49 26.31
CA VAL A 6 28.55 -11.20 25.34
C VAL A 6 27.10 -10.77 25.60
N VAL A 7 26.63 -9.76 24.86
CA VAL A 7 25.21 -9.44 24.74
C VAL A 7 24.66 -10.30 23.60
N GLY A 8 23.82 -11.28 23.96
CA GLY A 8 23.16 -12.17 23.02
C GLY A 8 22.26 -11.40 22.07
N ILE A 9 22.60 -11.48 20.78
CA ILE A 9 21.75 -11.04 19.68
C ILE A 9 20.55 -12.02 19.62
N LEU A 10 19.36 -11.53 19.93
CA LEU A 10 18.10 -12.17 19.61
C LEU A 10 17.94 -12.17 18.09
N ALA A 11 18.44 -13.23 17.45
CA ALA A 11 18.14 -13.55 16.07
C ALA A 11 16.65 -13.87 15.97
N PHE A 12 15.90 -13.00 15.29
CA PHE A 12 14.52 -13.25 14.90
C PHE A 12 14.46 -14.52 14.03
N VAL A 13 14.06 -15.63 14.63
CA VAL A 13 13.79 -16.92 13.96
C VAL A 13 12.53 -16.84 13.08
N GLY A 14 11.83 -15.70 13.03
CA GLY A 14 10.58 -15.51 12.27
C GLY A 14 10.69 -15.03 10.82
N ILE A 15 11.89 -14.91 10.23
CA ILE A 15 12.06 -14.39 8.83
C ILE A 15 12.45 -15.52 7.84
N SER A 16 12.57 -16.77 8.29
CA SER A 16 12.98 -17.89 7.42
C SER A 16 11.85 -18.51 6.57
N TYR A 17 10.73 -17.81 6.33
CA TYR A 17 9.65 -18.30 5.47
C TYR A 17 9.46 -17.52 4.15
N PHE A 18 10.38 -16.61 3.81
CA PHE A 18 10.41 -15.97 2.49
C PHE A 18 11.28 -16.77 1.51
N ASN A 19 10.71 -17.83 0.94
CA ASN A 19 11.35 -18.54 -0.18
C ASN A 19 10.82 -17.93 -1.49
N ASN A 20 11.52 -16.90 -1.98
CA ASN A 20 11.28 -16.31 -3.30
C ASN A 20 11.72 -17.31 -4.39
N LYS A 21 10.76 -17.99 -5.02
CA LYS A 21 10.98 -18.71 -6.29
C LYS A 21 10.43 -17.89 -7.47
N ASN A 22 10.98 -16.71 -7.70
CA ASN A 22 10.90 -16.08 -9.02
C ASN A 22 12.13 -16.45 -9.83
N GLN A 23 11.95 -17.38 -10.76
CA GLN A 23 12.80 -17.52 -11.93
C GLN A 23 11.90 -17.69 -13.16
N PRO A 24 11.76 -16.69 -14.03
CA PRO A 24 11.39 -16.91 -15.43
C PRO A 24 12.63 -16.71 -16.33
N PRO A 25 12.67 -17.18 -17.59
CA PRO A 25 11.56 -17.72 -18.40
C PRO A 25 11.88 -19.06 -19.11
N VAL A 26 10.85 -19.78 -19.57
CA VAL A 26 10.96 -20.61 -20.77
C VAL A 26 9.69 -20.46 -21.61
N THR A 27 9.88 -20.11 -22.87
CA THR A 27 8.86 -19.99 -23.94
C THR A 27 9.35 -20.84 -25.12
N PRO A 28 8.50 -21.23 -26.09
CA PRO A 28 7.20 -21.92 -26.04
C PRO A 28 7.33 -23.35 -26.66
N THR A 29 6.28 -24.16 -26.64
CA THR A 29 6.15 -25.30 -27.55
C THR A 29 4.79 -25.26 -28.23
N ALA A 30 4.79 -25.01 -29.55
CA ALA A 30 3.70 -25.31 -30.47
C ALA A 30 3.45 -26.84 -30.44
N THR A 31 2.24 -27.38 -30.53
CA THR A 31 1.28 -27.37 -31.65
C THR A 31 -0.01 -27.98 -31.06
N THR A 32 -1.24 -27.70 -31.49
CA THR A 32 -1.84 -28.27 -32.70
C THR A 32 -3.11 -27.50 -33.06
N GLU A 33 -3.34 -27.40 -34.37
CA GLU A 33 -4.50 -26.83 -35.05
C GLU A 33 -5.79 -27.60 -34.77
N THR A 34 -6.90 -26.87 -34.67
CA THR A 34 -8.12 -27.25 -35.40
C THR A 34 -8.89 -26.00 -35.81
N LYS A 35 -8.92 -25.75 -37.12
CA LYS A 35 -9.89 -24.88 -37.78
C LYS A 35 -11.29 -25.47 -37.63
N GLU A 36 -12.26 -24.66 -37.27
CA GLU A 36 -13.43 -24.50 -38.13
C GLU A 36 -14.08 -23.12 -37.97
N SER A 37 -14.46 -22.58 -39.11
CA SER A 37 -14.96 -21.24 -39.40
C SER A 37 -16.48 -21.22 -39.26
N ASN A 38 -17.05 -20.08 -38.87
CA ASN A 38 -18.07 -19.42 -39.69
C ASN A 38 -18.26 -17.94 -39.32
N GLN A 39 -18.29 -17.12 -40.38
CA GLN A 39 -18.54 -15.69 -40.43
C GLN A 39 -19.92 -15.30 -39.89
N SER A 40 -20.03 -14.10 -39.32
CA SER A 40 -20.85 -13.04 -39.95
C SER A 40 -20.55 -11.69 -39.32
N GLU A 41 -20.21 -10.72 -40.18
CA GLU A 41 -20.19 -9.29 -39.88
C GLU A 41 -21.62 -8.81 -39.60
N THR A 42 -21.81 -7.96 -38.59
CA THR A 42 -22.79 -6.85 -38.67
C THR A 42 -22.33 -5.73 -37.75
N SER A 43 -21.94 -4.63 -38.38
CA SER A 43 -21.79 -3.29 -37.80
C SER A 43 -23.13 -2.78 -37.26
N GLY A 44 -23.13 -2.28 -36.03
CA GLY A 44 -24.24 -1.53 -35.46
C GLY A 44 -23.79 -0.79 -34.21
N GLU A 45 -23.48 0.50 -34.36
CA GLU A 45 -23.48 1.44 -33.24
C GLU A 45 -24.87 1.43 -32.59
N ALA A 46 -24.93 1.16 -31.29
CA ALA A 46 -26.10 1.40 -30.46
C ALA A 46 -25.66 1.80 -29.05
N THR A 47 -25.62 3.11 -28.86
CA THR A 47 -26.15 3.85 -27.70
C THR A 47 -25.86 3.31 -26.30
N GLU A 48 -25.09 4.12 -25.56
CA GLU A 48 -24.99 4.10 -24.10
C GLU A 48 -26.37 3.92 -23.46
N ASN A 49 -26.54 2.83 -22.71
CA ASN A 49 -27.69 2.68 -21.83
C ASN A 49 -27.22 2.63 -20.37
N SER A 50 -27.45 3.77 -19.73
CA SER A 50 -27.65 4.01 -18.31
C SER A 50 -27.90 2.76 -17.45
N SER A 51 -26.98 2.55 -16.51
CA SER A 51 -27.16 2.02 -15.16
C SER A 51 -28.32 1.02 -14.94
N GLN A 52 -28.06 -0.24 -15.23
CA GLN A 52 -28.52 -1.31 -14.36
C GLN A 52 -27.48 -1.48 -13.24
N ALA A 53 -27.85 -1.10 -12.01
CA ALA A 53 -27.12 -1.54 -10.83
C ALA A 53 -27.14 -3.08 -10.85
N VAL A 54 -25.97 -3.68 -11.04
CA VAL A 54 -25.79 -5.13 -11.01
C VAL A 54 -26.08 -5.59 -9.59
N GLN A 55 -27.32 -6.03 -9.37
CA GLN A 55 -27.79 -6.72 -8.18
C GLN A 55 -27.24 -8.15 -8.20
N GLY A 56 -25.91 -8.29 -8.19
CA GLY A 56 -25.20 -9.54 -8.47
C GLY A 56 -23.92 -9.78 -7.66
N SER A 57 -23.62 -8.98 -6.62
CA SER A 57 -22.36 -9.07 -5.86
C SER A 57 -22.48 -9.52 -4.39
N SER A 58 -23.67 -9.81 -3.83
CA SER A 58 -23.76 -10.18 -2.40
C SER A 58 -23.06 -11.50 -2.07
N ASP A 59 -22.97 -12.41 -3.05
CA ASP A 59 -22.48 -13.77 -2.81
C ASP A 59 -21.07 -14.00 -3.38
N HIS A 60 -20.41 -12.97 -3.94
CA HIS A 60 -19.10 -13.12 -4.57
C HIS A 60 -18.10 -13.80 -3.62
N LEU A 61 -17.91 -13.20 -2.44
CA LEU A 61 -16.99 -13.74 -1.43
C LEU A 61 -17.42 -15.10 -0.88
N LEU A 62 -18.72 -15.41 -0.88
CA LEU A 62 -19.25 -16.69 -0.42
C LEU A 62 -19.02 -17.83 -1.43
N LYS A 63 -18.96 -17.51 -2.72
CA LYS A 63 -18.70 -18.48 -3.80
C LYS A 63 -17.22 -18.82 -3.92
N LEU A 64 -16.34 -17.89 -3.57
CA LEU A 64 -14.90 -18.11 -3.59
C LEU A 64 -14.45 -18.99 -2.42
N SER A 65 -13.47 -19.84 -2.67
CA SER A 65 -12.68 -20.48 -1.61
C SER A 65 -11.80 -19.44 -0.89
N ALA A 66 -11.26 -19.83 0.28
CA ALA A 66 -10.31 -18.98 1.00
C ALA A 66 -9.06 -18.65 0.17
N LYS A 67 -8.58 -19.60 -0.64
CA LYS A 67 -7.44 -19.38 -1.52
C LYS A 67 -7.77 -18.40 -2.64
N GLU A 68 -8.93 -18.54 -3.28
CA GLU A 68 -9.33 -17.63 -4.37
C GLU A 68 -9.54 -16.19 -3.86
N ARG A 69 -10.11 -15.99 -2.66
CA ARG A 69 -10.19 -14.66 -2.05
C ARG A 69 -8.81 -14.06 -1.78
N ALA A 70 -7.88 -14.86 -1.24
CA ALA A 70 -6.51 -14.43 -0.98
C ALA A 70 -5.78 -14.04 -2.29
N ASP A 71 -5.90 -14.87 -3.33
CA ASP A 71 -5.31 -14.61 -4.64
C ASP A 71 -5.92 -13.33 -5.26
N GLU A 72 -7.25 -13.18 -5.27
CA GLU A 72 -7.93 -11.99 -5.80
C GLU A 72 -7.56 -10.69 -5.06
N ALA A 73 -7.49 -10.73 -3.72
CA ALA A 73 -7.07 -9.59 -2.91
C ALA A 73 -5.61 -9.21 -3.18
N THR A 74 -4.74 -10.21 -3.36
CA THR A 74 -3.31 -10.01 -3.66
C THR A 74 -3.12 -9.42 -5.05
N GLU A 75 -3.86 -9.90 -6.05
CA GLU A 75 -3.85 -9.33 -7.41
C GLU A 75 -4.39 -7.89 -7.43
N ALA A 76 -5.40 -7.58 -6.61
CA ALA A 76 -5.87 -6.20 -6.47
C ALA A 76 -4.82 -5.29 -5.82
N PHE A 77 -4.11 -5.78 -4.79
CA PHE A 77 -2.97 -5.09 -4.21
C PHE A 77 -1.87 -4.86 -5.24
N GLU A 78 -1.47 -5.90 -5.98
CA GLU A 78 -0.44 -5.81 -7.02
C GLU A 78 -0.82 -4.79 -8.11
N ARG A 79 -2.07 -4.81 -8.59
CA ARG A 79 -2.57 -3.83 -9.57
C ARG A 79 -2.49 -2.40 -9.07
N TRP A 80 -2.73 -2.16 -7.78
CA TRP A 80 -2.52 -0.84 -7.19
C TRP A 80 -1.03 -0.51 -7.05
N TYR A 81 -0.26 -1.43 -6.48
CA TYR A 81 1.15 -1.24 -6.15
C TYR A 81 2.03 -1.04 -7.39
N THR A 82 1.64 -1.61 -8.53
CA THR A 82 2.30 -1.48 -9.84
C THR A 82 1.65 -0.40 -10.73
N SER A 83 0.59 0.28 -10.28
CA SER A 83 -0.05 1.37 -11.05
C SER A 83 0.75 2.67 -11.11
N PHE A 84 1.88 2.74 -10.41
CA PHE A 84 2.80 3.86 -10.39
C PHE A 84 4.24 3.35 -10.48
N SER A 85 5.17 4.19 -10.94
CA SER A 85 6.59 3.79 -10.97
C SER A 85 7.27 4.16 -9.64
N ASN A 86 8.30 3.40 -9.28
CA ASN A 86 9.12 3.73 -8.12
C ASN A 86 9.74 5.13 -8.32
N GLY A 87 9.52 6.04 -7.39
CA GLY A 87 9.99 7.42 -7.47
C GLY A 87 9.03 8.40 -8.16
N ASP A 88 7.82 7.96 -8.53
CA ASP A 88 6.77 8.86 -9.05
C ASP A 88 6.54 10.03 -8.08
N VAL A 89 6.61 11.25 -8.58
CA VAL A 89 6.42 12.47 -7.77
C VAL A 89 4.94 12.68 -7.50
N ILE A 90 4.57 12.85 -6.23
CA ILE A 90 3.18 13.08 -5.80
C ILE A 90 2.95 14.49 -5.26
N LEU A 91 3.99 15.18 -4.80
CA LEU A 91 3.94 16.60 -4.43
C LEU A 91 5.28 17.25 -4.78
N GLU A 92 5.22 18.40 -5.45
CA GLU A 92 6.39 19.21 -5.77
C GLU A 92 6.16 20.66 -5.41
N ILE A 93 7.16 21.29 -4.79
CA ILE A 93 7.20 22.73 -4.51
C ILE A 93 8.25 23.41 -5.38
N ASN A 94 8.05 24.71 -5.64
CA ASN A 94 9.07 25.51 -6.29
C ASN A 94 10.29 25.66 -5.35
N LYS A 95 11.52 25.57 -5.89
CA LYS A 95 12.77 25.78 -5.14
C LYS A 95 12.82 27.12 -4.39
N GLU A 96 12.14 28.14 -4.91
CA GLU A 96 12.05 29.45 -4.25
C GLU A 96 11.36 29.37 -2.87
N LEU A 97 10.51 28.36 -2.64
CA LEU A 97 9.84 28.13 -1.36
C LEU A 97 10.76 27.52 -0.29
N LEU A 98 12.00 27.18 -0.63
CA LEU A 98 13.02 26.76 0.35
C LEU A 98 13.67 27.94 1.07
N LYS A 99 13.52 29.17 0.55
CA LYS A 99 14.15 30.36 1.13
C LYS A 99 13.39 30.81 2.36
N GLU A 100 14.11 31.14 3.43
CA GLU A 100 13.51 31.72 4.64
C GLU A 100 12.71 32.99 4.30
N GLY A 101 11.47 33.07 4.81
CA GLY A 101 10.62 34.25 4.61
C GLY A 101 9.93 34.36 3.25
N SER A 102 10.00 33.35 2.37
CA SER A 102 9.40 33.36 1.03
C SER A 102 7.86 33.30 1.00
N GLY A 103 7.17 33.52 2.13
CA GLY A 103 5.71 33.35 2.25
C GLY A 103 5.29 31.89 2.23
N GLY A 104 5.91 31.07 3.10
CA GLY A 104 5.83 29.61 3.11
C GLY A 104 4.41 29.04 2.99
N THR A 105 4.31 27.89 2.31
CA THR A 105 3.08 27.09 2.24
C THR A 105 2.81 26.49 3.62
N SER A 106 1.59 26.63 4.12
CA SER A 106 1.24 26.08 5.43
C SER A 106 1.25 24.55 5.41
N PRO A 107 1.49 23.88 6.56
CA PRO A 107 1.40 22.42 6.62
C PRO A 107 0.05 21.89 6.14
N ILE A 108 -1.05 22.58 6.44
CA ILE A 108 -2.40 22.20 6.03
C ILE A 108 -2.55 22.24 4.51
N GLU A 109 -2.03 23.27 3.84
CA GLU A 109 -2.05 23.37 2.38
C GLU A 109 -1.23 22.26 1.72
N LEU A 110 -0.03 21.95 2.23
CA LEU A 110 0.82 20.88 1.72
C LEU A 110 0.14 19.51 1.87
N GLN A 111 -0.44 19.25 3.03
CA GLN A 111 -1.18 18.01 3.32
C GLN A 111 -2.40 17.87 2.42
N THR A 112 -3.20 18.93 2.28
CA THR A 112 -4.41 18.94 1.43
C THR A 112 -4.03 18.64 -0.02
N LYS A 113 -3.04 19.34 -0.56
CA LYS A 113 -2.58 19.14 -1.94
C LYS A 113 -1.99 17.74 -2.15
N LEU A 114 -1.26 17.20 -1.18
CA LEU A 114 -0.76 15.83 -1.23
C LEU A 114 -1.90 14.81 -1.30
N ILE A 115 -2.91 14.96 -0.44
CA ILE A 115 -4.09 14.07 -0.41
C ILE A 115 -4.89 14.18 -1.71
N ASP A 116 -5.10 15.39 -2.24
CA ASP A 116 -5.82 15.60 -3.49
C ASP A 116 -5.10 14.95 -4.69
N ASN A 117 -3.78 15.08 -4.75
CA ASN A 117 -2.96 14.41 -5.77
C ASN A 117 -3.03 12.87 -5.64
N LEU A 118 -3.01 12.34 -4.41
CA LEU A 118 -3.18 10.91 -4.15
C LEU A 118 -4.56 10.42 -4.61
N LYS A 119 -5.64 11.17 -4.31
CA LYS A 119 -7.00 10.86 -4.76
C LYS A 119 -7.10 10.84 -6.28
N ALA A 120 -6.52 11.83 -6.95
CA ALA A 120 -6.50 11.90 -8.40
C ALA A 120 -5.73 10.72 -9.03
N LYS A 121 -4.65 10.26 -8.39
CA LYS A 121 -3.80 9.18 -8.91
C LYS A 121 -4.37 7.78 -8.64
N PHE A 122 -4.83 7.52 -7.43
CA PHE A 122 -5.26 6.17 -7.02
C PHE A 122 -6.75 5.92 -7.25
N GLY A 123 -7.58 6.97 -7.17
CA GLY A 123 -9.02 6.87 -7.35
C GLY A 123 -9.61 5.78 -6.46
N ASP A 124 -10.30 4.85 -7.10
CA ASP A 124 -11.06 3.77 -6.47
C ASP A 124 -10.26 2.48 -6.19
N LYS A 125 -8.94 2.50 -6.37
CA LYS A 125 -8.05 1.37 -6.02
C LYS A 125 -7.79 1.29 -4.51
N VAL A 126 -7.98 2.40 -3.81
CA VAL A 126 -7.93 2.49 -2.35
C VAL A 126 -9.28 3.00 -1.85
N SER A 127 -9.62 2.69 -0.61
CA SER A 127 -10.88 3.13 -0.02
C SER A 127 -10.80 4.56 0.50
N ASP A 128 -11.94 5.19 0.79
CA ASP A 128 -11.96 6.56 1.32
C ASP A 128 -11.24 6.67 2.68
N ASP A 129 -11.32 5.62 3.50
CA ASP A 129 -10.64 5.58 4.80
C ASP A 129 -9.11 5.54 4.67
N PHE A 130 -8.55 5.15 3.52
CA PHE A 130 -7.13 5.30 3.23
C PHE A 130 -6.71 6.78 3.30
N TYR A 131 -7.44 7.65 2.59
CA TYR A 131 -7.10 9.07 2.54
C TYR A 131 -7.37 9.77 3.87
N THR A 132 -8.49 9.48 4.53
CA THR A 132 -8.83 10.12 5.81
C THR A 132 -7.87 9.70 6.93
N SER A 133 -7.46 8.42 6.95
CA SER A 133 -6.49 7.93 7.92
C SER A 133 -5.09 8.53 7.69
N LEU A 134 -4.66 8.64 6.44
CA LEU A 134 -3.38 9.29 6.10
C LEU A 134 -3.38 10.79 6.46
N GLN A 135 -4.48 11.49 6.15
CA GLN A 135 -4.64 12.90 6.54
C GLN A 135 -4.61 13.08 8.06
N THR A 136 -5.29 12.19 8.81
CA THR A 136 -5.24 12.19 10.28
C THR A 136 -3.83 12.01 10.80
N SER A 137 -3.05 11.13 10.17
CA SER A 137 -1.64 10.94 10.53
C SER A 137 -0.79 12.19 10.28
N PHE A 138 -1.08 12.98 9.23
CA PHE A 138 -0.37 14.24 9.01
C PHE A 138 -0.69 15.34 10.03
N ASN A 139 -1.83 15.29 10.71
CA ASN A 139 -2.13 16.24 11.80
C ASN A 139 -1.10 16.16 12.93
N PHE A 140 -0.50 14.98 13.13
CA PHE A 140 0.52 14.77 14.15
C PHE A 140 1.93 14.54 13.58
N ASN A 141 2.04 14.27 12.28
CA ASN A 141 3.29 14.06 11.56
C ASN A 141 3.31 14.96 10.32
N PRO A 142 3.53 16.27 10.49
CA PRO A 142 3.17 17.25 9.47
C PRO A 142 4.07 17.20 8.24
N VAL A 143 3.47 17.45 7.08
CA VAL A 143 4.19 17.79 5.84
C VAL A 143 4.61 19.26 5.93
N ILE A 144 5.92 19.53 5.86
CA ILE A 144 6.50 20.85 6.10
C ILE A 144 7.63 21.16 5.12
N VAL A 145 8.02 22.44 5.05
CA VAL A 145 9.29 22.86 4.46
C VAL A 145 10.26 23.17 5.60
N ASP A 146 11.22 22.28 5.83
CA ASP A 146 12.28 22.44 6.81
C ASP A 146 13.48 23.17 6.19
N GLY A 147 14.14 24.05 6.96
CA GLY A 147 15.24 24.88 6.44
C GLY A 147 16.47 24.08 5.97
N THR A 148 16.68 22.88 6.52
CA THR A 148 17.82 22.02 6.15
C THR A 148 17.40 20.94 5.17
N LYS A 149 16.33 20.20 5.50
CA LYS A 149 15.83 19.07 4.72
C LYS A 149 15.06 19.50 3.47
N GLY A 150 14.48 20.70 3.45
CA GLY A 150 13.50 21.13 2.45
C GLY A 150 12.12 20.54 2.70
N LEU A 151 11.34 20.32 1.63
CA LEU A 151 10.04 19.65 1.71
C LEU A 151 10.20 18.23 2.30
N THR A 152 9.51 17.94 3.40
CA THR A 152 9.61 16.65 4.09
C THR A 152 8.34 16.32 4.88
N ILE A 153 8.27 15.09 5.40
CA ILE A 153 7.25 14.65 6.35
C ILE A 153 7.96 14.48 7.69
N SER A 154 7.54 15.25 8.70
CA SER A 154 8.18 15.28 10.01
C SER A 154 7.52 14.27 10.94
N LYS A 155 8.27 13.28 11.43
CA LYS A 155 7.81 12.37 12.48
C LYS A 155 7.86 13.11 13.83
N GLN A 156 6.69 13.42 14.38
CA GLN A 156 6.55 14.14 15.66
C GLN A 156 5.66 13.40 16.66
N ASN A 157 4.86 12.44 16.22
CA ASN A 157 4.01 11.64 17.10
C ASN A 157 4.76 10.42 17.66
N GLU A 158 4.58 10.16 18.95
CA GLU A 158 5.06 8.94 19.64
C GLU A 158 4.23 7.70 19.29
N ASP A 159 2.95 7.88 18.96
CA ASP A 159 2.08 6.83 18.42
C ASP A 159 2.59 6.38 17.06
N GLN A 160 3.30 5.24 17.08
CA GLN A 160 3.90 4.63 15.92
C GLN A 160 2.88 4.33 14.81
N SER A 161 1.62 4.06 15.17
CA SER A 161 0.57 3.79 14.19
C SER A 161 0.30 4.96 13.26
N GLN A 162 0.52 6.20 13.74
CA GLN A 162 0.42 7.40 12.90
C GLN A 162 1.55 7.49 11.87
N TRP A 163 2.73 6.96 12.19
CA TRP A 163 3.83 6.98 11.24
C TRP A 163 3.74 5.87 10.19
N LEU A 164 3.19 4.70 10.55
CA LEU A 164 3.04 3.56 9.64
C LEU A 164 2.30 3.93 8.34
N ARG A 165 1.33 4.85 8.38
CA ARG A 165 0.56 5.26 7.18
C ARG A 165 1.41 5.96 6.11
N THR A 166 2.63 6.38 6.46
CA THR A 166 3.58 7.03 5.52
C THR A 166 4.50 6.02 4.82
N TRP A 167 4.29 4.72 5.00
CA TRP A 167 5.21 3.66 4.54
C TRP A 167 5.57 3.76 3.05
N PHE A 168 4.60 4.11 2.19
CA PHE A 168 4.75 4.20 0.74
C PHE A 168 5.25 5.57 0.23
N LEU A 169 5.50 6.53 1.15
CA LEU A 169 5.96 7.88 0.84
C LEU A 169 7.44 8.06 1.20
N ASP A 170 8.16 8.88 0.44
CA ASP A 170 9.54 9.25 0.73
C ASP A 170 9.88 10.64 0.18
N THR A 171 11.08 11.16 0.46
CA THR A 171 11.62 12.35 -0.20
C THR A 171 12.62 11.95 -1.28
N GLU A 172 12.72 12.73 -2.37
CA GLU A 172 13.73 12.49 -3.42
C GLU A 172 15.17 12.67 -2.88
N LYS A 173 15.35 13.61 -1.94
CA LYS A 173 16.65 13.96 -1.33
C LYS A 173 16.53 14.05 0.19
N THR A 174 17.67 13.93 0.87
CA THR A 174 17.80 14.12 2.34
C THR A 174 17.96 15.58 2.75
N ALA A 175 18.47 16.44 1.86
CA ALA A 175 18.70 17.85 2.10
C ALA A 175 18.20 18.70 0.92
N GLN A 176 17.65 19.88 1.23
CA GLN A 176 17.11 20.83 0.24
C GLN A 176 16.15 20.17 -0.78
N ASN A 177 15.34 19.23 -0.30
CA ASN A 177 14.39 18.48 -1.10
C ASN A 177 13.21 19.36 -1.54
N THR A 178 12.66 19.11 -2.73
CA THR A 178 11.46 19.81 -3.22
C THR A 178 10.33 18.87 -3.61
N LYS A 179 10.47 17.56 -3.41
CA LYS A 179 9.55 16.54 -3.92
C LYS A 179 9.24 15.45 -2.89
N ILE A 180 7.96 15.13 -2.73
CA ILE A 180 7.51 13.88 -2.12
C ILE A 180 7.25 12.88 -3.23
N ILE A 181 7.76 11.66 -3.07
CA ILE A 181 7.70 10.58 -4.05
C ILE A 181 6.98 9.34 -3.49
N LEU A 182 6.47 8.51 -4.39
CA LEU A 182 5.92 7.20 -4.08
C LEU A 182 6.98 6.12 -4.21
N ARG A 183 6.90 5.10 -3.34
CA ARG A 183 7.81 3.95 -3.33
C ARG A 183 7.01 2.66 -3.47
N ASN A 184 7.41 1.81 -4.42
CA ASN A 184 6.85 0.48 -4.62
C ASN A 184 7.91 -0.62 -4.79
N ASP A 185 9.08 -0.42 -4.20
CA ASP A 185 10.21 -1.34 -4.26
C ASP A 185 10.36 -2.18 -2.98
N PHE A 186 9.28 -2.36 -2.22
CA PHE A 186 9.27 -3.20 -1.02
C PHE A 186 8.72 -4.59 -1.38
N PRO A 187 9.40 -5.68 -0.99
CA PRO A 187 8.86 -7.01 -1.16
C PRO A 187 7.60 -7.17 -0.30
N TYR A 188 6.56 -7.73 -0.91
CA TYR A 188 5.26 -7.97 -0.28
C TYR A 188 4.84 -9.43 -0.42
N GLU A 189 4.01 -9.90 0.50
CA GLU A 189 3.38 -11.22 0.46
C GLU A 189 1.98 -11.19 1.07
N TRP A 190 1.12 -12.11 0.65
CA TRP A 190 -0.13 -12.38 1.36
C TRP A 190 0.16 -13.02 2.73
N VAL A 191 -0.59 -12.61 3.74
CA VAL A 191 -0.45 -13.11 5.10
C VAL A 191 -1.72 -13.84 5.53
N ASP A 192 -1.57 -15.10 5.91
CA ASP A 192 -2.65 -15.91 6.52
C ASP A 192 -3.00 -15.39 7.91
N TRP A 193 -3.78 -14.31 7.97
CA TRP A 193 -4.08 -13.65 9.24
C TRP A 193 -5.01 -14.48 10.12
N ARG A 194 -6.01 -15.13 9.52
CA ARG A 194 -7.04 -15.90 10.23
C ARG A 194 -6.45 -17.10 10.98
N ASN A 195 -5.45 -17.77 10.42
CA ASN A 195 -4.89 -18.96 11.08
C ASN A 195 -3.55 -18.69 11.76
N LYS A 196 -2.73 -17.79 11.20
CA LYS A 196 -1.35 -17.58 11.69
C LYS A 196 -1.15 -16.17 12.26
N GLY A 197 -1.40 -15.13 11.47
CA GLY A 197 -1.05 -13.75 11.81
C GLY A 197 -1.63 -13.28 13.16
N ARG A 198 -2.93 -13.48 13.38
CA ARG A 198 -3.60 -13.07 14.64
C ARG A 198 -3.11 -13.81 15.89
N ASN A 199 -2.46 -14.96 15.72
CA ASN A 199 -1.95 -15.79 16.81
C ASN A 199 -0.45 -15.57 17.08
N ALA A 200 0.26 -14.85 16.20
CA ALA A 200 1.68 -14.57 16.37
C ALA A 200 1.90 -13.54 17.49
N GLU A 201 2.81 -13.81 18.44
CA GLU A 201 2.98 -12.99 19.65
C GLU A 201 3.24 -11.51 19.36
N ASN A 202 3.99 -11.21 18.31
CA ASN A 202 4.37 -9.86 17.90
C ASN A 202 3.30 -9.15 17.06
N LEU A 203 2.25 -9.85 16.62
CA LEU A 203 1.21 -9.32 15.72
C LEU A 203 -0.21 -9.44 16.28
N LYS A 204 -0.43 -10.23 17.34
CA LYS A 204 -1.76 -10.55 17.90
C LYS A 204 -2.61 -9.36 18.35
N ASN A 205 -1.98 -8.21 18.58
CA ASN A 205 -2.67 -6.97 18.97
C ASN A 205 -3.00 -6.08 17.77
N LEU A 206 -2.66 -6.50 16.55
CA LEU A 206 -3.02 -5.80 15.32
C LEU A 206 -4.37 -6.32 14.81
N PHE A 207 -5.17 -5.43 14.25
CA PHE A 207 -6.43 -5.74 13.59
C PHE A 207 -7.45 -6.51 14.46
N THR A 208 -7.48 -6.21 15.76
CA THR A 208 -8.42 -6.82 16.72
C THR A 208 -9.86 -6.34 16.55
N GLN A 209 -10.07 -5.29 15.76
CA GLN A 209 -11.40 -4.75 15.45
C GLN A 209 -12.17 -5.55 14.40
N ILE A 210 -11.54 -6.53 13.74
CA ILE A 210 -12.14 -7.36 12.69
C ILE A 210 -12.52 -8.72 13.29
N ASP A 211 -13.75 -9.17 13.04
CA ASP A 211 -14.18 -10.54 13.34
C ASP A 211 -13.62 -11.51 12.30
N TRP A 212 -12.37 -11.90 12.47
CA TRP A 212 -11.66 -12.76 11.53
C TRP A 212 -12.30 -14.14 11.31
N ASP A 213 -13.16 -14.59 12.23
CA ASP A 213 -13.82 -15.88 12.12
C ASP A 213 -15.04 -15.84 11.18
N ASN A 214 -15.70 -14.68 11.06
CA ASN A 214 -16.93 -14.54 10.28
C ASN A 214 -16.87 -13.49 9.15
N ASP A 215 -15.94 -12.55 9.22
CA ASP A 215 -15.79 -11.49 8.24
C ASP A 215 -14.85 -11.92 7.11
N LEU A 216 -15.42 -12.08 5.90
CA LEU A 216 -14.71 -12.44 4.68
C LEU A 216 -14.24 -11.23 3.86
N THR A 217 -14.65 -10.02 4.26
CA THR A 217 -14.42 -8.79 3.49
C THR A 217 -12.99 -8.26 3.63
N TYR A 218 -12.18 -8.82 4.55
CA TYR A 218 -10.81 -8.40 4.77
C TYR A 218 -9.78 -9.48 4.45
N GLU A 219 -8.68 -9.08 3.84
CA GLU A 219 -7.45 -9.87 3.64
C GLU A 219 -6.23 -9.02 4.01
N VAL A 220 -5.08 -9.67 4.30
CA VAL A 220 -3.87 -8.97 4.78
C VAL A 220 -2.71 -9.17 3.82
N VAL A 221 -2.07 -8.06 3.45
CA VAL A 221 -0.78 -8.05 2.72
C VAL A 221 0.30 -7.51 3.65
N GLY A 222 1.37 -8.28 3.82
CA GLY A 222 2.54 -7.93 4.61
C GLY A 222 3.69 -7.46 3.73
N MET A 223 4.46 -6.50 4.22
CA MET A 223 5.63 -5.94 3.54
C MET A 223 6.79 -5.78 4.51
N THR A 224 8.00 -6.08 4.07
CA THR A 224 9.20 -5.78 4.85
C THR A 224 9.96 -4.58 4.27
N LEU A 225 10.28 -3.65 5.16
CA LEU A 225 11.03 -2.42 4.87
C LEU A 225 12.40 -2.43 5.57
N LYS A 226 12.78 -3.55 6.21
CA LYS A 226 13.99 -3.70 7.05
C LYS A 226 15.29 -3.28 6.36
N ASN A 227 15.38 -3.46 5.04
CA ASN A 227 16.55 -3.10 4.24
C ASN A 227 16.25 -1.95 3.27
N SER A 228 15.15 -1.23 3.48
CA SER A 228 14.83 -0.06 2.65
C SER A 228 15.68 1.14 3.06
N HIS A 229 16.21 1.84 2.07
CA HIS A 229 16.85 3.13 2.27
C HIS A 229 15.80 4.21 1.96
N LYS A 230 15.12 4.65 3.00
CA LYS A 230 14.24 5.83 2.96
C LYS A 230 15.00 7.06 3.45
N ASN A 231 14.63 8.22 2.93
CA ASN A 231 15.18 9.51 3.36
C ASN A 231 14.40 10.10 4.55
N ILE A 232 13.21 9.57 4.83
CA ILE A 232 12.45 9.78 6.08
C ILE A 232 12.57 8.55 7.00
N ASP A 233 12.15 8.69 8.26
CA ASP A 233 12.16 7.58 9.22
C ASP A 233 11.49 6.33 8.63
N SER A 234 12.23 5.23 8.61
CA SER A 234 11.72 3.95 8.09
C SER A 234 11.07 3.12 9.18
N MET A 235 10.40 2.07 8.73
CA MET A 235 9.79 1.03 9.56
C MET A 235 10.36 -0.32 9.13
N GLN A 236 10.21 -1.36 9.94
CA GLN A 236 10.72 -2.69 9.63
C GLN A 236 9.70 -3.54 8.87
N LEU A 237 8.43 -3.43 9.26
CA LEU A 237 7.34 -4.24 8.73
C LEU A 237 6.05 -3.44 8.71
N VAL A 238 5.26 -3.63 7.67
CA VAL A 238 3.91 -3.09 7.53
C VAL A 238 2.97 -4.21 7.13
N ALA A 239 1.80 -4.27 7.74
CA ALA A 239 0.67 -5.07 7.32
C ALA A 239 -0.45 -4.11 6.90
N VAL A 240 -0.96 -4.29 5.69
CA VAL A 240 -2.04 -3.48 5.11
C VAL A 240 -3.27 -4.36 4.94
N LEU A 241 -4.42 -3.82 5.28
CA LEU A 241 -5.71 -4.49 5.08
C LEU A 241 -6.26 -4.17 3.69
N MET A 242 -6.53 -5.23 2.92
CA MET A 242 -7.38 -5.20 1.75
C MET A 242 -8.82 -5.37 2.20
N HIS A 243 -9.73 -4.51 1.70
CA HIS A 243 -11.16 -4.57 2.00
C HIS A 243 -11.96 -4.72 0.71
N TYR A 244 -12.83 -5.74 0.63
CA TYR A 244 -13.74 -5.93 -0.48
C TYR A 244 -14.94 -4.99 -0.36
N ASN A 245 -15.01 -4.00 -1.23
CA ASN A 245 -16.11 -3.06 -1.29
C ASN A 245 -17.28 -3.68 -2.05
N GLU A 246 -18.27 -4.18 -1.32
CA GLU A 246 -19.45 -4.84 -1.88
C GLU A 246 -20.25 -3.96 -2.86
N LYS A 247 -20.25 -2.63 -2.65
CA LYS A 247 -20.96 -1.69 -3.53
C LYS A 247 -20.28 -1.59 -4.90
N ASN A 248 -18.96 -1.68 -4.92
CA ASN A 248 -18.15 -1.54 -6.13
C ASN A 248 -17.72 -2.90 -6.71
N GLY A 249 -17.99 -4.00 -6.00
CA GLY A 249 -17.64 -5.37 -6.40
C GLY A 249 -16.13 -5.58 -6.56
N LYS A 250 -15.30 -4.98 -5.70
CA LYS A 250 -13.83 -5.10 -5.81
C LYS A 250 -13.09 -4.88 -4.50
N TRP A 251 -11.90 -5.48 -4.42
CA TRP A 251 -10.90 -5.22 -3.39
C TRP A 251 -10.29 -3.82 -3.51
N GLN A 252 -10.12 -3.17 -2.36
CA GLN A 252 -9.47 -1.87 -2.21
C GLN A 252 -8.44 -1.93 -1.08
N VAL A 253 -7.37 -1.16 -1.20
CA VAL A 253 -6.42 -0.95 -0.09
C VAL A 253 -7.07 -0.03 0.94
N SER A 254 -7.11 -0.44 2.21
CA SER A 254 -7.70 0.37 3.29
C SER A 254 -6.70 1.24 4.03
N GLY A 255 -7.20 2.18 4.84
CA GLY A 255 -6.40 3.02 5.73
C GLY A 255 -6.03 2.37 7.06
N SER A 256 -6.57 1.17 7.32
CA SER A 256 -6.24 0.37 8.49
C SER A 256 -4.89 -0.33 8.27
N ILE A 257 -3.95 -0.07 9.18
CA ILE A 257 -2.56 -0.49 9.06
C ILE A 257 -2.04 -1.01 10.39
N GLY A 258 -1.15 -1.99 10.33
CA GLY A 258 -0.39 -2.50 11.46
C GLY A 258 1.08 -2.61 11.06
N GLY A 259 1.98 -2.77 12.03
CA GLY A 259 3.40 -2.84 11.69
C GLY A 259 4.33 -2.71 12.89
N ILE A 260 5.62 -2.73 12.57
CA ILE A 260 6.74 -2.63 13.51
C ILE A 260 7.68 -1.55 12.99
N MET A 261 8.00 -0.58 13.85
CA MET A 261 8.96 0.49 13.57
C MET A 261 10.40 0.00 13.51
#